data_AF-A0A847AZ19-F1
#
_entry.id   AF-A0A847AZ19-F1
#
_cell.length_a   1.000
_cell.length_b   1.000
_cell.length_c   1.000
_cell.angle_alpha   90.00
_cell.angle_beta   90.00
_cell.angle_gamma   90.00
#
_symmetry.space_group_name_H-M   'P 1'
#
loop_
_entity.id
_entity.type
_entity.pdbx_description
1 polymer ?
#
loop_
_entity_poly.entity_id
_entity_poly.type
_entity_poly.pdbx_seq_one_letter_code
_entity_poly.pdbx_strand_id
1 'polypeptide(L)'
;MIKRIFLIAQKEFKRYFDSPIAYITILVFLLISGWMFSSTLFLMNRATIQNFAVNVPLLLLFLAPAIAMQLLAGEFNQGTMEVLGSLPVKDEEIIAGKFIAAFALMSLAIILTLIYPITVASLGKFDWGQGVGTYLGMILIGGAFLAAGLFASALTSNQVVAFILGFLFSFTLFL
;
A
#
# COMPACT_ATOMS: atom_id res chain seq x y z
N MET A 1 -16.06 -20.42 -3.15
CA MET A 1 -15.78 -18.98 -3.20
C MET A 1 -14.67 -18.58 -2.23
N ILE A 2 -14.92 -18.44 -0.92
CA ILE A 2 -13.95 -17.87 0.04
C ILE A 2 -12.58 -18.57 0.05
N LYS A 3 -12.54 -19.91 0.00
CA LYS A 3 -11.28 -20.68 -0.05
C LYS A 3 -10.41 -20.34 -1.28
N ARG A 4 -11.02 -20.05 -2.44
CA ARG A 4 -10.29 -19.75 -3.67
C ARG A 4 -9.67 -18.37 -3.63
N ILE A 5 -10.43 -17.38 -3.15
CA ILE A 5 -9.94 -16.01 -2.94
C ILE A 5 -8.72 -16.01 -2.01
N PHE A 6 -8.81 -16.74 -0.90
CA PHE A 6 -7.70 -16.83 0.06
C PHE A 6 -6.47 -17.52 -0.54
N LEU A 7 -6.65 -18.58 -1.33
CA LEU A 7 -5.53 -19.25 -2.01
C LEU A 7 -4.84 -18.33 -3.03
N ILE A 8 -5.62 -17.56 -3.80
CA ILE A 8 -5.07 -16.56 -4.73
C ILE A 8 -4.32 -15.48 -3.94
N ALA A 9 -4.93 -14.95 -2.87
CA ALA A 9 -4.29 -13.95 -2.03
C ALA A 9 -2.98 -14.45 -1.42
N GLN A 10 -2.93 -15.70 -0.94
CA GLN A 10 -1.71 -16.29 -0.38
C GLN A 10 -0.63 -16.49 -1.45
N LYS A 11 -1.01 -16.93 -2.65
CA LYS A 11 -0.09 -17.07 -3.78
C LYS A 11 0.50 -15.73 -4.18
N GLU A 12 -0.34 -14.71 -4.33
CA GLU A 12 0.10 -13.35 -4.70
C GLU A 12 0.95 -12.71 -3.60
N PHE A 13 0.56 -12.89 -2.33
CA PHE A 13 1.35 -12.41 -1.21
C PHE A 13 2.75 -13.02 -1.23
N LYS A 14 2.89 -14.34 -1.46
CA LYS A 14 4.22 -14.96 -1.63
C LYS A 14 4.98 -14.40 -2.83
N ARG A 15 4.32 -14.24 -3.98
CA ARG A 15 4.95 -13.65 -5.18
C ARG A 15 5.50 -12.25 -4.92
N TYR A 16 4.86 -11.45 -4.07
CA TYR A 16 5.41 -10.16 -3.67
C TYR A 16 6.74 -10.30 -2.93
N PHE A 17 6.87 -11.26 -2.00
CA PHE A 17 8.14 -11.52 -1.29
C PHE A 17 9.17 -12.27 -2.14
N ASP A 18 8.78 -12.89 -3.24
CA ASP A 18 9.74 -13.43 -4.21
C ASP A 18 10.26 -12.32 -5.16
N SER A 19 9.55 -11.20 -5.26
CA SER A 19 9.91 -10.08 -6.12
C SER A 19 10.74 -9.02 -5.38
N PRO A 20 11.91 -8.60 -5.91
CA PRO A 20 12.71 -7.52 -5.33
C PRO A 20 11.95 -6.20 -5.20
N ILE A 21 10.94 -5.98 -6.06
CA ILE A 21 10.20 -4.73 -6.15
C ILE A 21 9.48 -4.41 -4.84
N ALA A 22 8.84 -5.41 -4.22
CA ALA A 22 8.11 -5.20 -2.97
C ALA A 22 9.04 -4.70 -1.85
N TYR A 23 10.21 -5.31 -1.72
CA TYR A 23 11.21 -4.88 -0.72
C TYR A 23 11.69 -3.46 -0.98
N ILE A 24 12.00 -3.12 -2.24
CA ILE A 24 12.45 -1.77 -2.61
C ILE A 24 11.36 -0.75 -2.28
N THR A 25 10.11 -1.02 -2.64
CA THR A 25 8.98 -0.13 -2.38
C THR A 25 8.75 0.09 -0.89
N ILE A 26 8.78 -0.98 -0.07
CA ILE A 26 8.65 -0.88 1.39
C ILE A 26 9.83 -0.12 2.01
N LEU A 27 11.06 -0.41 1.57
CA LEU A 27 12.27 0.22 2.08
C LEU A 27 12.30 1.72 1.77
N VAL A 28 11.96 2.12 0.55
CA VAL A 28 11.87 3.53 0.16
C VAL A 28 10.79 4.24 0.99
N PHE A 29 9.63 3.62 1.19
CA PHE A 29 8.58 4.16 2.04
C PHE A 29 9.02 4.35 3.50
N LEU A 30 9.73 3.38 4.07
CA LEU A 30 10.29 3.47 5.43
C LEU A 30 11.36 4.55 5.56
N LEU A 31 12.25 4.69 4.57
CA LEU A 31 13.27 5.72 4.59
C LEU A 31 12.68 7.12 4.51
N ILE A 32 11.74 7.34 3.59
CA ILE A 32 11.10 8.65 3.44
C ILE A 32 10.25 8.98 4.67
N SER A 33 9.44 8.03 5.15
CA SER A 33 8.64 8.25 6.38
C SER A 33 9.52 8.50 7.60
N GLY A 34 10.62 7.78 7.75
CA GLY A 34 11.60 7.99 8.83
C GLY A 34 12.30 9.35 8.75
N TRP A 35 12.66 9.79 7.54
CA TRP A 35 13.21 11.13 7.32
C TRP A 35 12.19 12.22 7.67
N MET A 36 10.94 12.09 7.20
CA MET A 36 9.89 13.06 7.52
C MET A 36 9.63 13.14 9.02
N PHE A 37 9.59 11.98 9.71
CA PHE A 37 9.44 11.92 11.16
C PHE A 37 10.62 12.57 11.90
N SER A 38 11.85 12.20 11.56
CA SER A 38 13.06 12.77 12.18
C SER A 38 13.13 14.29 11.98
N SER A 39 12.92 14.76 10.74
CA SER A 39 12.97 16.20 10.44
C SER A 39 11.95 17.01 11.24
N THR A 40 10.72 16.50 11.42
CA THR A 40 9.71 17.18 12.24
C THR A 40 10.03 17.15 13.73
N LEU A 41 10.62 16.07 14.24
CA LEU A 41 11.09 16.01 15.63
C LEU A 41 12.17 17.06 15.92
N PHE A 42 13.17 17.18 15.05
CA PHE A 42 14.29 18.12 15.24
C PHE A 42 13.88 19.58 15.01
N LEU A 43 13.03 19.86 14.02
CA LEU A 43 12.62 21.22 13.68
C LEU A 43 11.57 21.80 14.64
N MET A 44 10.65 20.97 15.14
CA MET A 44 9.53 21.45 15.97
C MET A 44 9.74 21.22 17.47
N ASN A 45 10.78 20.46 17.85
CA ASN A 45 11.12 20.08 19.23
C ASN A 45 9.92 19.55 20.04
N ARG A 46 8.94 18.94 19.34
CA ARG A 46 7.73 18.35 19.90
C ARG A 46 7.50 17.00 19.26
N ALA A 47 7.45 15.98 20.11
CA ALA A 47 7.10 14.64 19.71
C ALA A 47 5.58 14.53 19.59
N THR A 48 5.02 14.81 18.41
CA THR A 48 3.58 14.77 18.16
C THR A 48 3.27 13.96 16.89
N ILE A 49 2.36 12.99 17.02
CA ILE A 49 1.93 12.10 15.93
C ILE A 49 1.17 12.86 14.83
N GLN A 50 0.58 14.00 15.17
CA GLN A 50 -0.29 14.76 14.27
C GLN A 50 0.40 15.15 12.96
N ASN A 51 1.67 15.55 13.02
CA ASN A 51 2.42 15.88 11.81
C ASN A 51 2.67 14.65 10.93
N PHE A 52 2.89 13.50 11.55
CA PHE A 52 2.98 12.22 10.81
C PHE A 52 1.64 11.87 10.16
N ALA A 53 0.52 12.06 10.87
CA ALA A 53 -0.82 11.82 10.34
C ALA A 53 -1.15 12.64 9.08
N VAL A 54 -0.68 13.88 9.00
CA VAL A 54 -0.92 14.77 7.84
C VAL A 54 -0.02 14.43 6.64
N ASN A 55 1.21 13.99 6.88
CA ASN A 55 2.18 13.76 5.81
C ASN A 55 2.13 12.34 5.21
N VAL A 56 1.70 11.34 5.98
CA VAL A 56 1.69 9.95 5.48
C VAL A 56 0.70 9.70 4.33
N PRO A 57 -0.48 10.33 4.25
CA PRO A 57 -1.34 10.21 3.07
C PRO A 57 -0.63 10.57 1.76
N LEU A 58 0.27 11.58 1.76
CA LEU A 58 1.10 11.92 0.60
C LEU A 58 2.06 10.79 0.21
N LEU A 59 2.60 10.08 1.20
CA LEU A 59 3.45 8.90 0.94
C LEU A 59 2.63 7.72 0.42
N LEU A 60 1.42 7.50 0.96
CA LEU A 60 0.50 6.46 0.50
C LEU A 60 0.05 6.68 -0.94
N LEU A 61 -0.05 7.94 -1.37
CA LEU A 61 -0.36 8.35 -2.74
C LEU A 61 0.65 7.82 -3.76
N PHE A 62 1.92 7.65 -3.36
CA PHE A 62 2.94 6.97 -4.15
C PHE A 62 2.95 5.46 -3.90
N LEU A 63 2.86 5.04 -2.65
CA LEU A 63 3.01 3.64 -2.25
C LEU A 63 1.92 2.75 -2.85
N ALA A 64 0.65 3.17 -2.75
CA ALA A 64 -0.47 2.34 -3.17
C ALA A 64 -0.47 2.08 -4.70
N PRO A 65 -0.30 3.08 -5.58
CA PRO A 65 -0.13 2.84 -7.01
C PRO A 65 1.12 2.01 -7.34
N ALA A 66 2.23 2.20 -6.61
CA ALA A 66 3.45 1.41 -6.82
C ALA A 66 3.25 -0.07 -6.49
N ILE A 67 2.45 -0.40 -5.47
CA ILE A 67 2.08 -1.79 -5.18
C ILE A 67 1.10 -2.30 -6.24
N ALA A 68 0.09 -1.50 -6.59
CA ALA A 68 -0.99 -1.93 -7.46
C ALA A 68 -0.59 -2.10 -8.94
N MET A 69 0.42 -1.37 -9.42
CA MET A 69 0.81 -1.36 -10.83
C MET A 69 1.21 -2.73 -11.40
N GLN A 70 1.67 -3.67 -10.55
CA GLN A 70 2.09 -5.00 -11.00
C GLN A 70 0.98 -6.07 -10.88
N LEU A 71 -0.17 -5.75 -10.28
CA LEU A 71 -1.23 -6.73 -9.97
C LEU A 71 -1.88 -7.32 -11.23
N LEU A 72 -2.35 -6.46 -12.13
CA LEU A 72 -3.02 -6.87 -13.37
C LEU A 72 -2.15 -6.57 -14.59
N ALA A 73 -1.50 -5.40 -14.64
CA ALA A 73 -0.64 -5.03 -15.76
C ALA A 73 0.58 -5.96 -15.87
N GLY A 74 1.10 -6.45 -14.73
CA GLY A 74 2.15 -7.46 -14.72
C GLY A 74 1.71 -8.79 -15.35
N GLU A 75 0.47 -9.22 -15.12
CA GLU A 75 -0.06 -10.47 -15.69
C GLU A 75 -0.36 -10.33 -17.18
N PHE A 76 -0.87 -9.17 -17.60
CA PHE A 76 -1.08 -8.86 -19.01
C PHE A 76 0.25 -8.84 -19.77
N ASN A 77 1.28 -8.20 -19.20
CA ASN A 77 2.60 -8.12 -19.83
C ASN A 77 3.29 -9.50 -19.92
N GLN A 78 3.05 -10.38 -18.94
CA GLN A 78 3.61 -11.73 -18.90
C GLN A 78 2.75 -12.77 -19.65
N GLY A 79 1.63 -12.37 -20.26
CA GLY A 79 0.68 -13.28 -20.93
C GLY A 79 0.02 -14.29 -20.00
N THR A 80 0.19 -14.16 -18.69
CA THR A 80 -0.30 -15.13 -17.70
C THR A 80 -1.81 -14.97 -17.46
N MET A 81 -2.38 -13.84 -17.89
CA MET A 81 -3.81 -13.59 -17.80
C MET A 81 -4.64 -14.59 -18.61
N GLU A 82 -4.15 -15.07 -19.75
CA GLU A 82 -4.83 -16.08 -20.58
C GLU A 82 -4.88 -17.44 -19.87
N VAL A 83 -3.79 -17.81 -19.18
CA VAL A 83 -3.72 -19.02 -18.36
C VAL A 83 -4.69 -18.93 -17.19
N LEU A 84 -4.76 -17.78 -16.51
CA LEU A 84 -5.71 -17.53 -15.43
C LEU A 84 -7.17 -17.58 -15.91
N GLY A 85 -7.46 -17.06 -17.11
CA GLY A 85 -8.80 -17.11 -17.71
C GLY A 85 -9.23 -18.51 -18.16
N SER A 86 -8.28 -19.41 -18.43
CA SER A 86 -8.59 -20.82 -18.77
C SER A 86 -8.95 -21.68 -17.55
N LEU A 87 -8.62 -21.21 -16.34
CA LEU A 87 -8.97 -21.89 -15.10
C LEU A 87 -10.44 -21.64 -14.74
N PRO A 88 -11.13 -22.56 -14.05
CA PRO A 88 -12.53 -22.41 -13.66
C PRO A 88 -12.69 -21.45 -12.47
N VAL A 89 -12.12 -20.24 -12.56
CA VAL A 89 -12.08 -19.21 -11.52
C VAL A 89 -12.81 -17.97 -12.05
N LYS A 90 -13.65 -17.35 -11.22
CA LYS A 90 -14.35 -16.12 -11.63
C LYS A 90 -13.42 -14.91 -11.54
N ASP A 91 -13.59 -13.95 -12.44
CA ASP A 91 -12.81 -12.69 -12.43
C ASP A 91 -12.91 -11.95 -11.09
N GLU A 92 -14.09 -11.96 -10.47
CA GLU A 92 -14.32 -11.37 -9.14
C GLU A 92 -13.44 -12.01 -8.05
N GLU A 93 -13.23 -13.34 -8.11
CA GLU A 93 -12.37 -14.04 -7.14
C GLU A 93 -10.89 -13.66 -7.33
N ILE A 94 -10.48 -13.41 -8.58
CA ILE A 94 -9.12 -12.98 -8.93
C ILE A 94 -8.87 -11.56 -8.43
N ILE A 95 -9.78 -10.63 -8.73
CA ILE A 95 -9.67 -9.22 -8.33
C ILE A 95 -9.66 -9.10 -6.80
N ALA A 96 -10.58 -9.79 -6.11
CA ALA A 96 -10.63 -9.78 -4.65
C ALA A 96 -9.36 -10.38 -4.02
N GLY A 97 -8.86 -11.49 -4.55
CA GLY A 97 -7.63 -12.11 -4.06
C GLY A 97 -6.41 -11.21 -4.21
N LYS A 98 -6.26 -10.58 -5.38
CA LYS A 98 -5.19 -9.62 -5.68
C LYS A 98 -5.26 -8.37 -4.81
N PHE A 99 -6.46 -7.81 -4.61
CA PHE A 99 -6.66 -6.68 -3.70
C PHE A 99 -6.28 -7.04 -2.26
N ILE A 100 -6.73 -8.19 -1.73
CA ILE A 100 -6.41 -8.61 -0.36
C ILE A 100 -4.90 -8.80 -0.17
N ALA A 101 -4.20 -9.38 -1.16
CA ALA A 101 -2.74 -9.52 -1.11
C ALA A 101 -2.02 -8.17 -1.06
N ALA A 102 -2.42 -7.24 -1.93
CA ALA A 102 -1.85 -5.88 -1.97
C ALA A 102 -2.16 -5.08 -0.69
N PHE A 103 -3.39 -5.21 -0.19
CA PHE A 103 -3.84 -4.58 1.04
C PHE A 103 -3.06 -5.11 2.25
N ALA A 104 -2.80 -6.42 2.31
CA ALA A 104 -1.96 -7.02 3.35
C ALA A 104 -0.52 -6.50 3.29
N LEU A 105 0.06 -6.35 2.10
CA LEU A 105 1.42 -5.83 1.92
C LEU A 105 1.53 -4.36 2.32
N MET A 106 0.58 -3.53 1.91
CA MET A 106 0.52 -2.13 2.32
C MET A 106 0.28 -2.00 3.84
N SER A 107 -0.62 -2.81 4.41
CA SER A 107 -0.85 -2.84 5.85
C SER A 107 0.41 -3.23 6.60
N LEU A 108 1.17 -4.21 6.09
CA LEU A 108 2.48 -4.57 6.64
C LEU A 108 3.43 -3.37 6.59
N ALA A 109 3.55 -2.67 5.46
CA ALA A 109 4.38 -1.47 5.34
C ALA A 109 4.02 -0.39 6.37
N ILE A 110 2.71 -0.16 6.59
CA ILE A 110 2.21 0.77 7.61
C ILE A 110 2.55 0.25 9.02
N ILE A 111 2.38 -1.04 9.31
CA ILE A 111 2.70 -1.64 10.61
C ILE A 111 4.19 -1.51 10.92
N LEU A 112 5.09 -1.64 9.93
CA LEU A 112 6.52 -1.41 10.18
C LEU A 112 6.83 0.02 10.66
N THR A 113 5.97 1.00 10.35
CA THR A 113 6.12 2.37 10.87
C THR A 113 5.71 2.54 12.34
N LEU A 114 5.15 1.52 13.01
CA LEU A 114 4.85 1.54 14.45
C LEU A 114 6.09 1.78 15.32
N ILE A 115 7.30 1.66 14.76
CA ILE A 115 8.53 2.08 15.44
C ILE A 115 8.51 3.58 15.82
N TYR A 116 7.84 4.43 15.04
CA TYR A 116 7.76 5.89 15.30
C TYR A 116 6.89 6.24 16.53
N PRO A 117 5.64 5.81 16.67
CA PRO A 117 4.86 6.11 17.87
C PRO A 117 5.48 5.50 19.13
N ILE A 118 6.16 4.35 19.04
CA ILE A 118 6.89 3.75 20.17
C ILE A 118 8.01 4.68 20.64
N THR A 119 8.76 5.28 19.72
CA THR A 119 9.81 6.26 20.07
C THR A 119 9.23 7.57 20.62
N VAL A 120 8.07 8.03 20.15
CA VAL A 120 7.36 9.18 20.74
C VAL A 120 6.86 8.87 22.15
N ALA A 121 6.35 7.65 22.38
CA ALA A 121 5.82 7.23 23.68
C ALA A 121 6.88 7.11 24.77
N SER A 122 8.13 6.82 24.41
CA SER A 122 9.24 6.85 25.38
C SER A 122 9.74 8.27 25.69
N LEU A 123 9.53 9.23 24.78
CA LEU A 123 10.01 10.61 24.90
C LEU A 123 8.99 11.59 25.49
N GLY A 124 7.70 11.23 25.60
CA GLY A 124 6.67 12.16 26.09
C GLY A 124 5.31 11.54 26.40
N LYS A 125 4.30 12.39 26.63
CA LYS A 125 2.91 11.98 26.85
C LYS A 125 2.25 11.62 25.52
N PHE A 126 2.23 10.33 25.20
CA PHE A 126 1.61 9.81 23.99
C PHE A 126 0.10 9.62 24.18
N ASP A 127 -0.68 10.25 23.31
CA ASP A 127 -2.11 10.01 23.22
C ASP A 127 -2.36 8.74 22.40
N TRP A 128 -2.67 7.65 23.10
CA TRP A 128 -2.98 6.35 22.50
C TRP A 128 -4.23 6.40 21.61
N GLY A 129 -5.20 7.26 21.91
CA GLY A 129 -6.40 7.45 21.09
C GLY A 129 -6.06 8.07 19.73
N GLN A 130 -5.24 9.12 19.74
CA GLN A 130 -4.76 9.74 18.50
C GLN A 130 -3.87 8.79 17.68
N GLY A 131 -3.03 7.99 18.34
CA GLY A 131 -2.21 6.98 17.68
C GLY A 131 -3.06 5.95 16.92
N VAL A 132 -3.97 5.26 17.60
CA VAL A 132 -4.81 4.23 16.98
C VAL A 132 -5.67 4.79 15.85
N GLY A 133 -6.28 5.97 16.05
CA GLY A 133 -7.08 6.63 15.02
C GLY A 133 -6.27 6.97 13.76
N THR A 134 -5.02 7.40 13.95
CA THR A 134 -4.11 7.72 12.85
C THR A 134 -3.78 6.46 12.02
N TYR A 135 -3.42 5.35 12.66
CA TYR A 135 -3.10 4.10 11.96
C TYR A 135 -4.31 3.48 11.25
N LEU A 136 -5.47 3.50 11.89
CA LEU A 136 -6.72 3.05 11.25
C LEU A 136 -7.06 3.91 10.02
N GLY A 137 -6.92 5.23 10.13
CA GLY A 137 -7.11 6.16 9.02
C GLY A 137 -6.16 5.88 7.86
N MET A 138 -4.87 5.64 8.14
CA MET A 138 -3.87 5.31 7.12
C MET A 138 -4.20 4.01 6.37
N ILE A 139 -4.62 2.97 7.09
CA ILE A 139 -5.00 1.69 6.48
C ILE A 139 -6.23 1.87 5.57
N LEU A 140 -7.23 2.62 6.02
CA LEU A 140 -8.45 2.88 5.23
C LEU A 140 -8.18 3.73 3.98
N ILE A 141 -7.44 4.84 4.13
CA ILE A 141 -7.05 5.71 3.01
C ILE A 141 -6.17 4.95 2.02
N GLY A 142 -5.18 4.21 2.52
CA GLY A 142 -4.33 3.36 1.70
C GLY A 142 -5.15 2.32 0.93
N GLY A 143 -6.19 1.75 1.56
CA GLY A 143 -7.12 0.82 0.91
C GLY A 143 -7.88 1.46 -0.27
N ALA A 144 -8.33 2.70 -0.10
CA ALA A 144 -8.98 3.46 -1.17
C ALA A 144 -8.03 3.73 -2.34
N PHE A 145 -6.79 4.17 -2.06
CA PHE A 145 -5.77 4.39 -3.10
C PHE A 145 -5.35 3.08 -3.79
N LEU A 146 -5.28 1.98 -3.05
CA LEU A 146 -5.02 0.66 -3.65
C LEU A 146 -6.13 0.22 -4.60
N ALA A 147 -7.39 0.48 -4.24
CA ALA A 147 -8.52 0.18 -5.13
C ALA A 147 -8.45 1.01 -6.41
N ALA A 148 -8.13 2.31 -6.30
CA ALA A 148 -7.91 3.19 -7.45
C ALA A 148 -6.72 2.73 -8.32
N GLY A 149 -5.61 2.34 -7.70
CA GLY A 149 -4.43 1.81 -8.38
C GLY A 149 -4.69 0.47 -9.07
N LEU A 150 -5.48 -0.41 -8.45
CA LEU A 150 -5.87 -1.70 -9.05
C LEU A 150 -6.77 -1.48 -10.27
N PHE A 151 -7.70 -0.53 -10.18
CA PHE A 151 -8.53 -0.13 -11.32
C PHE A 151 -7.67 0.44 -12.46
N ALA A 152 -6.72 1.34 -12.15
CA ALA A 152 -5.76 1.84 -13.14
C ALA A 152 -4.94 0.72 -13.78
N SER A 153 -4.51 -0.27 -13.00
CA SER A 153 -3.77 -1.42 -13.50
C SER A 153 -4.60 -2.33 -14.41
N ALA A 154 -5.93 -2.29 -14.34
CA ALA A 154 -6.79 -3.04 -15.25
C ALA A 154 -6.90 -2.39 -16.64
N LEU A 155 -6.65 -1.08 -16.74
CA LEU A 155 -6.81 -0.30 -17.97
C LEU A 155 -5.62 -0.41 -18.93
N THR A 156 -4.49 -0.97 -18.49
CA THR A 156 -3.26 -0.99 -19.28
C THR A 156 -2.43 -2.23 -19.00
N SER A 157 -1.72 -2.70 -20.02
CA SER A 157 -0.73 -3.79 -19.92
C SER A 157 0.65 -3.29 -19.49
N ASN A 158 0.92 -1.98 -19.52
CA ASN A 158 2.20 -1.42 -19.14
C ASN A 158 2.20 -0.95 -17.68
N GLN A 159 3.07 -1.55 -16.85
CA GLN A 159 3.19 -1.24 -15.42
C GLN A 159 3.50 0.25 -15.15
N VAL A 160 4.31 0.90 -16.00
CA VAL A 160 4.64 2.31 -15.84
C VAL A 160 3.41 3.19 -16.07
N VAL A 161 2.61 2.88 -17.09
CA VAL A 161 1.37 3.61 -17.37
C VAL A 161 0.34 3.35 -16.27
N ALA A 162 0.25 2.12 -15.77
CA ALA A 162 -0.63 1.75 -14.64
C ALA A 162 -0.29 2.57 -13.40
N PHE A 163 1.00 2.73 -13.11
CA PHE A 163 1.48 3.55 -12.01
C PHE A 163 1.06 5.02 -12.15
N ILE A 164 1.31 5.63 -13.32
CA ILE A 164 0.97 7.05 -13.57
C ILE A 164 -0.54 7.27 -13.44
N LEU A 165 -1.37 6.39 -14.02
CA LEU A 165 -2.83 6.49 -13.92
C LEU A 165 -3.32 6.27 -12.48
N GLY A 166 -2.76 5.29 -11.77
CA GLY A 166 -3.10 5.02 -10.38
C GLY A 166 -2.72 6.17 -9.46
N PHE A 167 -1.58 6.81 -9.71
CA PHE A 167 -1.15 8.02 -9.04
C PHE A 167 -2.12 9.17 -9.29
N LEU A 168 -2.50 9.41 -10.55
CA LEU A 168 -3.46 10.46 -10.89
C LEU A 168 -4.82 10.25 -10.22
N PHE A 169 -5.35 9.03 -10.24
CA PHE A 169 -6.61 8.72 -9.55
C PHE A 169 -6.51 8.86 -8.04
N SER A 170 -5.41 8.41 -7.44
CA SER A 170 -5.20 8.58 -6.00
C SER A 170 -5.06 10.06 -5.63
N PHE A 171 -4.42 10.85 -6.51
CA PHE A 171 -4.29 12.29 -6.35
C PHE A 171 -5.62 13.02 -6.43
N THR A 172 -6.48 12.71 -7.39
CA THR A 172 -7.83 13.28 -7.45
C THR A 172 -8.71 12.87 -6.28
N LEU A 173 -8.51 11.66 -5.72
CA LEU A 173 -9.23 11.21 -4.53
C LEU A 173 -8.72 11.89 -3.24
N PHE A 174 -7.47 12.35 -3.25
CA PHE A 174 -6.86 13.08 -2.13
C PHE A 174 -7.26 14.56 -2.07
N LEU A 175 -7.55 15.18 -3.22
CA LEU A 175 -7.94 16.59 -3.35
C LEU A 175 -9.39 16.85 -2.88
#